data_AF-A0A7V6R7G7-F1
#
_entry.id   AF-A0A7V6R7G7-F1
#
_cell.length_a   1.000
_cell.length_b   1.000
_cell.length_c   1.000
_cell.angle_alpha   90.00
_cell.angle_beta   90.00
_cell.angle_gamma   90.00
#
_symmetry.space_group_name_H-M   'P 1'
#
loop_
_entity.id
_entity.type
_entity.pdbx_description
1 polymer ?
#
loop_
_entity_poly.entity_id
_entity_poly.type
_entity_poly.pdbx_seq_one_letter_code
_entity_poly.pdbx_strand_id
1 'polypeptide(L)'
;MRFDELEYSKHFNFSLWKKLLKYVFPYKKNLIILFLLMAFIGGIDAVFPLFTKYAVDKFVVGKSVDRFWLFCVILTAVGVIQAVNVRIMILQAGKIEAGVPYDIRKIAFKRLQELPLEYYDHTPTGWIMSRMTSDIRRLGL
;
A
#
# COMPACT_ATOMS: atom_id res chain seq x y z
N MET A 1 29.03 8.86 24.84
CA MET A 1 28.14 9.92 24.31
C MET A 1 26.72 9.45 24.52
N ARG A 2 25.96 10.17 25.35
CA ARG A 2 24.57 9.83 25.65
C ARG A 2 23.74 10.32 24.47
N PHE A 3 23.32 9.40 23.61
CA PHE A 3 22.26 9.68 22.66
C PHE A 3 21.00 9.76 23.51
N ASP A 4 20.69 10.94 24.03
CA ASP A 4 19.39 11.23 24.63
C ASP A 4 18.35 11.03 23.51
N GLU A 5 17.89 9.79 23.35
CA GLU A 5 16.64 9.49 22.67
C GLU A 5 15.59 10.20 23.51
N LEU A 6 15.22 11.42 23.09
CA LEU A 6 14.06 12.12 23.60
C LEU A 6 12.89 11.16 23.44
N GLU A 7 12.52 10.50 24.55
CA GLU A 7 11.32 9.67 24.67
C GLU A 7 10.15 10.58 24.31
N TYR A 8 9.76 10.56 23.04
CA TYR A 8 8.63 11.31 22.54
C TYR A 8 7.42 10.74 23.25
N SER A 9 6.81 11.53 24.14
CA SER A 9 5.70 11.06 24.97
C SER A 9 4.60 10.49 24.07
N LYS A 10 3.97 9.41 24.55
CA LYS A 10 2.97 8.54 23.88
C LYS A 10 1.69 9.24 23.39
N HIS A 11 1.69 10.54 23.17
CA HIS A 11 0.53 11.26 22.65
C HIS A 11 0.53 11.24 21.11
N PHE A 12 -0.55 10.70 20.55
CA PHE A 12 -0.82 10.70 19.12
C PHE A 12 -0.92 12.16 18.62
N ASN A 13 0.18 12.67 18.05
CA ASN A 13 0.26 14.04 17.59
C ASN A 13 -0.33 14.17 16.17
N PHE A 14 -1.61 14.52 16.09
CA PHE A 14 -2.32 14.70 14.82
C PHE A 14 -1.65 15.73 13.87
N SER A 15 -0.98 16.72 14.44
CA SER A 15 -0.19 17.73 13.69
C SER A 15 0.99 17.12 12.92
N LEU A 16 1.69 16.13 13.49
CA LEU A 16 2.78 15.42 12.82
C LEU A 16 2.25 14.54 11.69
N TRP A 17 1.16 13.84 11.92
CA TRP A 17 0.47 13.04 10.90
C TRP A 17 0.03 13.89 9.70
N LYS A 18 -0.51 15.10 9.96
CA LYS A 18 -0.88 16.04 8.90
C LYS A 18 0.32 16.50 8.06
N LYS A 19 1.50 16.67 8.68
CA LYS A 19 2.75 16.99 7.96
C LYS A 19 3.23 15.82 7.12
N LEU A 20 3.13 14.59 7.62
CA LEU A 20 3.49 13.38 6.85
C LEU A 20 2.56 13.19 5.64
N LEU A 21 1.26 13.40 5.82
CA LEU A 21 0.26 13.36 4.74
C LEU A 21 0.57 14.33 3.59
N LYS A 22 1.27 15.45 3.86
CA LYS A 22 1.71 16.37 2.81
C LYS A 22 2.69 15.72 1.82
N TYR A 23 3.55 14.81 2.29
CA TYR A 23 4.48 14.06 1.43
C TYR A 23 3.78 12.95 0.63
N VAL A 24 2.63 12.47 1.11
CA VAL A 24 1.80 11.49 0.40
C VAL A 24 0.88 12.16 -0.64
N PHE A 25 0.50 13.42 -0.44
CA PHE A 25 -0.37 14.19 -1.34
C PHE A 25 0.00 14.20 -2.84
N PRO A 26 1.28 14.24 -3.28
CA PRO A 26 1.62 14.09 -4.70
C PRO A 26 1.14 12.76 -5.31
N TYR A 27 1.00 11.70 -4.49
CA TYR A 27 0.51 10.38 -4.91
C TYR A 27 -1.02 10.24 -4.84
N LYS A 28 -1.78 11.33 -4.63
CA LYS A 28 -3.26 11.30 -4.49
C LYS A 28 -3.98 10.62 -5.66
N LYS A 29 -3.49 10.79 -6.89
CA LYS A 29 -4.09 10.13 -8.07
C LYS A 29 -3.95 8.61 -7.98
N ASN A 30 -2.76 8.14 -7.59
CA ASN A 30 -2.47 6.72 -7.44
C ASN A 30 -3.28 6.12 -6.27
N LEU A 31 -3.45 6.86 -5.18
CA LEU A 31 -4.29 6.45 -4.05
C LEU A 31 -5.77 6.33 -4.43
N ILE A 32 -6.31 7.27 -5.22
CA ILE A 32 -7.70 7.20 -5.71
C ILE A 32 -7.88 5.98 -6.61
N ILE A 33 -6.93 5.72 -7.52
CA ILE A 33 -6.94 4.53 -8.38
C ILE A 33 -6.88 3.26 -7.54
N LEU A 34 -6.01 3.22 -6.52
CA LEU A 34 -5.90 2.08 -5.61
C LEU A 34 -7.21 1.83 -4.86
N PHE A 35 -7.84 2.89 -4.35
CA PHE A 35 -9.13 2.79 -3.67
C PHE A 35 -10.23 2.25 -4.59
N LEU A 36 -10.29 2.71 -5.85
CA LEU A 36 -11.23 2.20 -6.84
C LEU A 36 -10.99 0.72 -7.16
N LEU A 37 -9.73 0.29 -7.28
CA LEU A 37 -9.38 -1.12 -7.48
C LEU A 37 -9.80 -1.97 -6.28
N MET A 38 -9.55 -1.51 -5.05
CA MET A 38 -9.98 -2.21 -3.83
C MET A 38 -11.50 -2.33 -3.75
N ALA A 39 -12.23 -1.26 -4.05
CA ALA A 39 -13.69 -1.28 -4.08
C ALA A 39 -14.23 -2.29 -5.12
N PHE A 40 -13.59 -2.36 -6.29
CA PHE A 40 -13.96 -3.31 -7.34
C PHE A 40 -13.67 -4.77 -6.94
N ILE A 41 -12.52 -5.03 -6.31
CA ILE A 41 -12.18 -6.36 -5.76
C ILE A 41 -13.22 -6.77 -4.72
N GLY A 42 -13.50 -5.91 -3.75
CA GLY A 42 -14.52 -6.18 -2.73
C GLY A 42 -15.92 -6.40 -3.32
N GLY A 43 -16.25 -5.70 -4.41
CA GLY A 43 -17.47 -5.94 -5.18
C GLY A 43 -17.53 -7.33 -5.78
N ILE A 44 -16.46 -7.81 -6.42
CA ILE A 44 -16.40 -9.18 -6.97
C ILE A 44 -16.49 -10.23 -5.86
N ASP A 45 -15.75 -10.03 -4.76
CA ASP A 45 -15.76 -10.95 -3.62
C ASP A 45 -17.16 -11.07 -3.01
N ALA A 46 -17.94 -10.00 -2.96
CA ALA A 46 -19.32 -10.04 -2.49
C ALA A 46 -20.27 -10.81 -3.43
N VAL A 47 -19.95 -10.89 -4.72
CA VAL A 47 -20.77 -11.62 -5.71
C VAL A 47 -20.40 -13.11 -5.74
N PHE A 48 -19.21 -13.49 -5.27
CA PHE A 48 -18.74 -14.88 -5.25
C PHE A 48 -19.69 -15.86 -4.50
N PRO A 49 -20.24 -15.53 -3.31
CA PRO A 49 -21.22 -16.38 -2.62
C PRO A 49 -22.53 -16.54 -3.40
N LEU A 50 -22.96 -15.49 -4.11
CA LEU A 50 -24.17 -15.52 -4.93
C LEU A 50 -23.99 -16.45 -6.14
N PHE A 51 -22.82 -16.42 -6.77
CA PHE A 51 -22.45 -17.37 -7.82
C PHE A 51 -22.45 -18.80 -7.30
N THR A 52 -21.87 -19.05 -6.12
CA THR A 52 -21.85 -20.38 -5.50
C THR A 52 -23.27 -20.87 -5.19
N LYS A 53 -24.13 -20.01 -4.63
CA LYS A 53 -25.55 -20.35 -4.38
C LYS A 53 -26.27 -20.72 -5.67
N TYR A 54 -26.11 -19.90 -6.71
CA TYR A 54 -26.71 -20.15 -8.02
C TYR A 54 -26.21 -21.48 -8.61
N ALA A 55 -24.92 -21.78 -8.46
CA ALA A 55 -24.33 -23.03 -8.92
C ALA A 55 -25.00 -24.24 -8.26
N VAL A 56 -25.18 -24.20 -6.94
CA VAL A 56 -25.79 -25.29 -6.17
C VAL A 56 -27.26 -25.47 -6.55
N ASP A 57 -28.05 -24.39 -6.56
CA ASP A 57 -29.50 -24.47 -6.82
C ASP A 57 -29.82 -24.95 -8.26
N LYS A 58 -29.08 -24.49 -9.27
CA LYS A 58 -29.34 -24.84 -10.68
C LYS A 58 -28.76 -26.18 -11.11
N PHE A 59 -27.53 -26.50 -10.70
CA PHE A 59 -26.81 -27.66 -11.22
C PHE A 59 -26.89 -28.88 -10.30
N VAL A 60 -26.89 -28.70 -8.98
CA VAL A 60 -26.95 -29.82 -8.02
C VAL A 60 -28.39 -30.27 -7.80
N VAL A 61 -29.31 -29.33 -7.57
CA VAL A 61 -30.74 -29.65 -7.31
C VAL A 61 -31.51 -29.90 -8.62
N GLY A 62 -31.25 -29.09 -9.65
CA GLY A 62 -31.98 -29.15 -10.93
C GLY A 62 -31.55 -30.25 -11.93
N LYS A 63 -30.51 -31.05 -11.64
CA LYS A 63 -29.95 -32.14 -12.48
C LYS A 63 -29.73 -31.80 -13.97
N SER A 64 -29.63 -30.52 -14.33
CA SER A 64 -29.55 -30.04 -15.71
C SER A 64 -28.10 -29.83 -16.11
N VAL A 65 -27.45 -30.88 -16.62
CA VAL A 65 -25.99 -30.91 -16.89
C VAL A 65 -25.56 -30.07 -18.12
N ASP A 66 -26.52 -29.75 -18.99
CA ASP A 66 -26.26 -29.23 -20.34
C ASP A 66 -25.60 -27.83 -20.36
N ARG A 67 -25.79 -27.03 -19.31
CA ARG A 67 -25.20 -25.67 -19.19
C ARG A 67 -24.10 -25.54 -18.14
N PHE A 68 -23.68 -26.66 -17.52
CA PHE A 68 -22.68 -26.64 -16.46
C PHE A 68 -21.32 -26.16 -16.96
N TRP A 69 -20.90 -26.64 -18.14
CA TRP A 69 -19.64 -26.23 -18.76
C TRP A 69 -19.57 -24.72 -18.99
N LEU A 70 -20.64 -24.11 -19.50
CA LEU A 70 -20.71 -22.67 -19.75
C LEU A 70 -20.63 -21.86 -18.46
N PHE A 71 -21.21 -22.36 -17.36
CA PHE A 71 -21.07 -21.75 -16.03
C PHE A 71 -19.63 -21.82 -15.50
N CYS A 72 -18.95 -22.96 -15.63
CA CYS A 72 -17.55 -23.10 -15.25
C CYS A 72 -16.63 -22.15 -16.03
N VAL A 73 -16.88 -21.96 -17.33
CA VAL A 73 -16.14 -21.02 -18.17
C VAL A 73 -16.33 -19.58 -17.68
N ILE A 74 -17.58 -19.18 -17.38
CA ILE A 74 -17.87 -17.83 -16.86
C ILE A 74 -17.19 -17.62 -15.51
N LEU A 75 -17.29 -18.58 -14.58
CA LEU A 75 -16.67 -18.47 -13.26
C LEU A 75 -15.14 -18.34 -13.36
N THR A 76 -14.54 -19.14 -14.25
CA THR A 76 -13.10 -19.06 -14.53
C THR A 76 -12.73 -17.70 -15.12
N ALA A 77 -13.52 -17.18 -16.06
CA ALA A 77 -13.29 -15.85 -16.64
C ALA A 77 -13.36 -14.74 -15.59
N VAL A 78 -14.34 -14.79 -14.67
CA VAL A 78 -14.44 -13.85 -13.54
C VAL A 78 -13.22 -13.96 -12.62
N GLY A 79 -12.78 -15.19 -12.30
CA GLY A 79 -11.58 -15.41 -11.50
C GLY A 79 -10.30 -14.87 -12.15
N VAL A 80 -10.16 -15.03 -13.47
CA VAL A 80 -9.03 -14.44 -14.23
C VAL A 80 -9.08 -12.90 -14.18
N ILE A 81 -10.26 -12.29 -14.38
CA ILE A 81 -10.43 -10.83 -14.28
C ILE A 81 -10.06 -10.35 -12.87
N GLN A 82 -10.48 -11.06 -11.83
CA GLN A 82 -10.14 -10.73 -10.45
C GLN A 82 -8.64 -10.84 -10.20
N ALA A 83 -7.98 -11.89 -10.68
CA ALA A 83 -6.54 -12.07 -10.56
C ALA A 83 -5.76 -10.94 -11.24
N VAL A 84 -6.19 -10.51 -12.43
CA VAL A 84 -5.61 -9.36 -13.12
C VAL A 84 -5.81 -8.07 -12.32
N ASN A 85 -7.00 -7.87 -11.74
CA ASN A 85 -7.29 -6.69 -10.93
C ASN A 85 -6.38 -6.62 -9.69
N VAL A 86 -6.27 -7.72 -8.95
CA VAL A 86 -5.37 -7.85 -7.80
C VAL A 86 -3.92 -7.59 -8.21
N ARG A 87 -3.49 -8.11 -9.38
CA ARG A 87 -2.14 -7.84 -9.89
C ARG A 87 -1.90 -6.35 -10.14
N ILE A 88 -2.84 -5.65 -10.75
CA ILE A 88 -2.76 -4.21 -10.99
C ILE A 88 -2.74 -3.45 -9.66
N MET A 89 -3.57 -3.85 -8.69
CA MET A 89 -3.60 -3.27 -7.35
C MET A 89 -2.24 -3.37 -6.66
N ILE A 90 -1.61 -4.55 -6.67
CA ILE A 90 -0.29 -4.78 -6.07
C ILE A 90 0.77 -3.88 -6.73
N LEU A 91 0.76 -3.78 -8.06
CA LEU A 91 1.72 -2.92 -8.78
C LEU A 91 1.53 -1.44 -8.45
N GLN A 92 0.28 -0.99 -8.30
CA GLN A 92 0.00 0.41 -7.93
C GLN A 92 0.34 0.69 -6.47
N ALA A 93 0.06 -0.24 -5.55
CA ALA A 93 0.44 -0.13 -4.15
C ALA A 93 1.97 -0.04 -4.01
N GLY A 94 2.72 -0.93 -4.67
CA GLY A 94 4.19 -0.95 -4.61
C GLY A 94 4.84 0.34 -5.13
N LYS A 95 4.24 1.02 -6.12
CA LYS A 95 4.73 2.33 -6.57
C LYS A 95 4.59 3.41 -5.50
N ILE A 96 3.52 3.38 -4.71
CA ILE A 96 3.28 4.35 -3.64
C ILE A 96 4.19 4.02 -2.44
N GLU A 97 4.22 2.74 -2.05
CA GLU A 97 5.06 2.20 -0.96
C GLU A 97 6.54 2.52 -1.18
N ALA A 98 7.06 2.40 -2.41
CA ALA A 98 8.44 2.73 -2.72
C ALA A 98 8.66 4.23 -3.01
N GLY A 99 7.69 4.90 -3.63
CA GLY A 99 7.81 6.29 -4.07
C GLY A 99 7.86 7.29 -2.91
N VAL A 100 7.00 7.12 -1.91
CA VAL A 100 6.94 8.03 -0.76
C VAL A 100 8.26 8.04 0.05
N PRO A 101 8.81 6.90 0.49
CA PRO A 101 10.11 6.85 1.16
C PRO A 101 11.26 7.40 0.32
N TYR A 102 11.21 7.20 -1.00
CA TYR A 102 12.22 7.72 -1.92
C TYR A 102 12.23 9.25 -1.94
N ASP A 103 11.07 9.89 -2.06
CA ASP A 103 10.97 11.35 -2.03
C ASP A 103 11.41 11.94 -0.69
N ILE A 104 11.05 11.29 0.42
CA ILE A 104 11.49 11.73 1.76
C ILE A 104 13.02 11.63 1.87
N ARG A 105 13.63 10.53 1.42
CA ARG A 105 15.09 10.37 1.40
C ARG A 105 15.77 11.43 0.55
N LYS A 106 15.21 11.75 -0.62
CA LYS A 106 15.74 12.79 -1.50
C LYS A 106 15.75 14.16 -0.83
N ILE A 107 14.68 14.51 -0.11
CA ILE A 107 14.58 15.78 0.62
C ILE A 107 15.53 15.81 1.82
N ALA A 108 15.59 14.72 2.59
CA ALA A 108 16.49 14.59 3.73
C ALA A 108 17.96 14.71 3.31
N PHE A 109 18.33 14.05 2.21
CA PHE A 109 19.68 14.10 1.66
C PHE A 109 20.07 15.52 1.22
N LYS A 110 19.16 16.24 0.56
CA LYS A 110 19.39 17.65 0.22
C LYS A 110 19.63 18.51 1.47
N ARG A 111 18.89 18.29 2.55
CA ARG A 111 19.09 19.02 3.81
C ARG A 111 20.41 18.69 4.49
N LEU A 112 20.86 17.45 4.40
CA LEU A 112 22.20 17.07 4.87
C LEU A 112 23.28 17.89 4.15
N GLN A 113 23.17 18.08 2.83
CA GLN A 113 24.14 18.88 2.08
C GLN A 113 24.16 20.37 2.45
N GLU A 114 23.09 20.90 3.04
CA GLU A 114 22.97 22.31 3.45
C GLU A 114 23.42 22.56 4.91
N LEU A 115 23.69 21.49 5.69
CA LEU A 115 24.07 21.59 7.10
C LEU A 115 25.55 22.01 7.28
N PRO A 116 25.87 22.81 8.32
CA PRO A 116 27.24 23.23 8.60
C PRO A 116 28.11 22.05 9.04
N LEU A 117 29.42 22.15 8.81
CA LEU A 117 30.41 21.11 9.15
C LEU A 117 30.39 20.73 10.65
N GLU A 118 30.12 21.69 11.53
CA GLU A 118 30.01 21.48 12.98
C GLU A 118 28.97 20.40 13.36
N TYR A 119 27.89 20.27 12.58
CA TYR A 119 26.89 19.22 12.79
C TYR A 119 27.49 17.80 12.64
N TYR A 120 28.44 17.65 11.73
CA TYR A 120 29.10 16.38 11.40
C TYR A 120 30.22 16.02 12.37
N ASP A 121 30.80 17.01 13.07
CA ASP A 121 31.80 16.77 14.12
C ASP A 121 31.16 16.18 15.39
N HIS A 122 29.90 16.52 15.66
CA HIS A 122 29.15 16.02 16.81
C HIS A 122 28.30 14.76 16.53
N THR A 123 28.01 14.46 15.26
CA THR A 123 27.08 13.39 14.88
C THR A 123 27.74 12.39 13.93
N PRO A 124 27.91 11.11 14.31
CA PRO A 124 28.52 10.11 13.45
C PRO A 124 27.73 9.92 12.14
N THR A 125 28.41 10.03 11.00
CA THR A 125 27.80 9.90 9.66
C THR A 125 27.08 8.55 9.45
N GLY A 126 27.62 7.47 10.01
CA GLY A 126 26.99 6.14 9.99
C GLY A 126 25.65 6.08 10.74
N TRP A 127 25.53 6.83 11.84
CA TRP A 127 24.27 6.92 12.59
C TRP A 127 23.20 7.70 11.80
N ILE A 128 23.59 8.80 11.16
CA ILE A 128 22.72 9.60 10.28
C ILE A 128 22.17 8.73 9.13
N MET A 129 23.04 7.98 8.44
CA MET A 129 22.64 7.12 7.33
C MET A 129 21.72 5.97 7.76
N SER A 130 21.99 5.37 8.94
CA SER A 130 21.13 4.32 9.50
C SER A 130 19.73 4.85 9.80
N ARG A 131 19.62 6.00 10.49
CA ARG A 131 18.35 6.67 10.77
C ARG A 131 17.60 7.04 9.49
N MET A 132 18.27 7.65 8.52
CA MET A 132 17.65 8.02 7.24
C MET A 132 17.15 6.80 6.45
N THR A 133 17.83 5.65 6.53
CA THR A 133 17.40 4.48 5.77
C THR A 133 16.33 3.67 6.51
N SER A 134 16.58 3.35 7.78
CA SER A 134 15.72 2.54 8.63
C SER A 134 14.44 3.26 9.02
N ASP A 135 14.53 4.48 9.54
CA ASP A 135 13.33 5.18 10.06
C ASP A 135 12.43 5.61 8.91
N ILE A 136 12.99 6.05 7.77
CA ILE A 136 12.18 6.36 6.58
C ILE A 136 11.55 5.09 5.99
N ARG A 137 12.23 3.94 6.06
CA ARG A 137 11.61 2.66 5.65
C ARG A 137 10.46 2.27 6.56
N ARG A 138 10.57 2.49 7.88
CA ARG A 138 9.46 2.27 8.84
C ARG A 138 8.28 3.21 8.62
N LEU A 139 8.51 4.38 8.00
CA LEU A 139 7.47 5.32 7.59
C LEU A 139 6.85 5.00 6.23
N GLY A 140 7.46 4.11 5.42
CA GLY A 140 6.83 3.55 4.24
C GLY A 140 5.63 2.73 4.68
N LEU A 141 4.44 3.32 4.51
CA LEU A 141 3.13 2.67 4.69
C LEU A 141 3.03 1.39 3.86
#